data_AF-A0AAN0K3R7-F1
#
_entry.id   AF-A0AAN0K3R7-F1
#
_cell.length_a   1.000
_cell.length_b   1.000
_cell.length_c   1.000
_cell.angle_alpha   90.00
_cell.angle_beta   90.00
_cell.angle_gamma   90.00
#
_symmetry.space_group_name_H-M   'P 1'
#
loop_
_entity.id
_entity.type
_entity.pdbx_description
1 polymer ?
#
loop_
_entity_poly.entity_id
_entity_poly.type
_entity_poly.pdbx_seq_one_letter_code
_entity_poly.pdbx_strand_id
1 'polypeptide(L)'
;MIPYSTESFLFVAQGGDPTGTGEGGESIYGSPFKDEFHQRLKFNRRGLVGMANGGKNDNTSQFFITLGRTDELNNKNTLFGKVTGNTLYNLVKFNEISTDNTDRPLNPPMIFKTEVCDLKNNIRILIILNIIMIQYSLS
;
A
#
# COMPACT_ATOMS: atom_id res chain seq x y z
N MET A 1 -1.42 7.25 4.82
CA MET A 1 -1.37 6.69 3.46
C MET A 1 -1.35 7.88 2.51
N ILE A 2 -0.30 8.01 1.71
CA ILE A 2 -0.10 9.05 0.69
C ILE A 2 -0.30 8.35 -0.68
N PRO A 3 -1.41 8.54 -1.41
CA PRO A 3 -1.44 8.27 -2.84
C PRO A 3 -0.37 9.10 -3.54
N TYR A 4 0.30 8.48 -4.50
CA TYR A 4 1.27 9.11 -5.37
C TYR A 4 0.81 8.85 -6.81
N SER A 5 0.74 9.90 -7.62
CA SER A 5 0.67 9.80 -9.07
C SER A 5 1.75 10.71 -9.64
N THR A 6 2.67 10.12 -10.40
CA THR A 6 3.50 10.87 -11.34
C THR A 6 3.05 10.46 -12.71
N GLU A 7 2.13 11.24 -13.31
CA GLU A 7 1.97 11.37 -14.77
C GLU A 7 2.26 10.07 -15.55
N SER A 8 1.51 9.00 -15.24
CA SER A 8 1.41 7.71 -15.97
C SER A 8 0.68 6.67 -15.10
N PHE A 9 -0.65 6.62 -15.18
CA PHE A 9 -1.50 5.41 -14.97
C PHE A 9 -1.31 4.53 -13.71
N LEU A 10 -0.58 4.95 -12.67
CA LEU A 10 -0.35 4.14 -11.48
C LEU A 10 -1.46 4.33 -10.43
N PHE A 11 -2.49 3.47 -10.51
CA PHE A 11 -3.58 3.37 -9.55
C PHE A 11 -3.15 2.63 -8.27
N VAL A 12 -2.35 3.26 -7.40
CA VAL A 12 -1.98 2.67 -6.10
C VAL A 12 -2.22 3.63 -4.94
N ALA A 13 -2.52 3.08 -3.76
CA ALA A 13 -2.55 3.82 -2.51
C ALA A 13 -1.32 3.44 -1.68
N GLN A 14 -0.38 4.36 -1.47
CA GLN A 14 0.90 4.11 -0.80
C GLN A 14 0.89 4.55 0.66
N GLY A 15 1.59 3.83 1.53
CA GLY A 15 1.68 4.12 2.96
C GLY A 15 2.92 3.47 3.59
N GLY A 16 2.99 3.47 4.91
CA GLY A 16 4.12 2.87 5.62
C GLY A 16 5.33 3.78 5.84
N ASP A 17 5.23 5.07 5.50
CA ASP A 17 6.15 6.11 5.95
C ASP A 17 5.62 6.78 7.24
N PRO A 18 6.27 6.61 8.40
CA PRO A 18 5.87 7.24 9.66
C PRO A 18 5.96 8.78 9.65
N THR A 19 6.83 9.34 8.80
CA THR A 19 7.01 10.80 8.70
C THR A 19 5.97 11.46 7.81
N GLY A 20 5.36 10.69 6.90
CA GLY A 20 4.38 11.19 5.95
C GLY A 20 4.96 12.09 4.85
N THR A 21 6.26 12.03 4.59
CA THR A 21 6.92 12.80 3.50
C THR A 21 6.95 12.03 2.18
N GLY A 22 6.92 10.69 2.25
CA GLY A 22 7.17 9.79 1.12
C GLY A 22 8.62 9.32 1.04
N GLU A 23 9.51 9.86 1.86
CA GLU A 23 10.96 9.56 1.85
C GLU A 23 11.41 8.82 3.11
N GLY A 24 10.57 8.70 4.13
CA GLY A 24 10.91 8.05 5.38
C GLY A 24 10.61 6.54 5.41
N GLY A 25 10.82 5.95 6.59
CA GLY A 25 10.55 4.54 6.84
C GLY A 25 11.81 3.69 6.92
N GLU A 26 11.79 2.70 7.81
CA GLU A 26 12.93 1.83 8.09
C GLU A 26 12.44 0.38 8.18
N SER A 27 13.28 -0.56 7.73
CA SER A 27 13.00 -1.97 7.95
C SER A 27 13.40 -2.38 9.37
N ILE A 28 12.81 -3.48 9.85
CA ILE A 28 13.22 -4.11 11.13
C ILE A 28 14.66 -4.65 11.10
N TYR A 29 15.28 -4.75 9.92
CA TYR A 29 16.65 -5.21 9.75
C TYR A 29 17.68 -4.07 9.91
N GLY A 30 17.22 -2.83 10.09
CA GLY A 30 18.09 -1.63 10.17
C GLY A 30 18.70 -1.21 8.83
N SER A 31 18.33 -1.87 7.73
CA SER A 31 18.78 -1.56 6.37
C SER A 31 17.74 -1.99 5.34
N PRO A 32 17.76 -1.44 4.10
CA PRO A 32 16.86 -1.89 3.05
C PRO A 32 17.07 -3.38 2.73
N PHE A 33 15.99 -4.09 2.40
CA PHE A 33 16.04 -5.52 2.09
C PHE A 33 15.74 -5.83 0.63
N LYS A 34 16.16 -7.02 0.20
CA LYS A 34 16.11 -7.48 -1.19
C LYS A 34 14.69 -7.60 -1.74
N ASP A 35 14.55 -7.45 -3.05
CA ASP A 35 13.32 -7.76 -3.75
C ASP A 35 13.08 -9.28 -3.83
N GLU A 36 11.82 -9.69 -3.77
CA GLU A 36 11.41 -11.09 -3.94
C GLU A 36 10.32 -11.23 -5.00
N PHE A 37 10.64 -11.96 -6.07
CA PHE A 37 9.74 -12.15 -7.21
C PHE A 37 9.37 -13.61 -7.40
N HIS A 38 8.10 -13.86 -7.71
CA HIS A 38 7.62 -15.18 -8.08
C HIS A 38 6.78 -15.09 -9.36
N GLN A 39 7.03 -15.99 -10.32
CA GLN A 39 6.36 -16.00 -11.63
C GLN A 39 4.81 -15.99 -11.58
N ARG A 40 4.21 -16.51 -10.50
CA ARG A 40 2.75 -16.59 -10.30
C ARG A 40 2.16 -15.36 -9.61
N LEU A 41 3.00 -14.51 -9.02
CA LEU A 41 2.57 -13.29 -8.34
C LEU A 41 2.70 -12.12 -9.31
N LYS A 42 1.54 -11.57 -9.70
CA LYS A 42 1.44 -10.47 -10.66
C LYS A 42 0.44 -9.43 -10.17
N PHE A 43 0.73 -8.17 -10.42
CA PHE A 43 -0.12 -7.01 -10.11
C PHE A 43 -1.28 -6.87 -11.11
N ASN A 44 -2.07 -7.94 -11.28
CA ASN A 44 -3.07 -8.04 -12.34
C ASN A 44 -4.49 -7.60 -11.95
N ARG A 45 -4.68 -7.10 -10.72
CA ARG A 45 -5.96 -6.65 -10.17
C ARG A 45 -5.76 -5.72 -8.97
N ARG A 46 -6.84 -5.06 -8.56
CA ARG A 46 -6.90 -4.30 -7.30
C ARG A 46 -6.79 -5.18 -6.05
N GLY A 47 -6.39 -4.57 -4.95
CA GLY A 47 -6.28 -5.19 -3.63
C GLY A 47 -5.04 -6.05 -3.45
N LEU A 48 -4.00 -5.88 -4.27
CA LEU A 48 -2.70 -6.53 -4.08
C LEU A 48 -1.79 -5.60 -3.29
N VAL A 49 -1.01 -6.15 -2.36
CA VAL A 49 -0.10 -5.38 -1.49
C VAL A 49 1.33 -5.64 -1.92
N GLY A 50 2.04 -4.58 -2.27
CA GLY A 50 3.44 -4.63 -2.69
C GLY A 50 4.32 -3.68 -1.88
N MET A 51 5.62 -3.96 -1.84
CA MET A 51 6.61 -3.07 -1.23
C MET A 51 6.90 -1.89 -2.17
N ALA A 52 6.86 -0.66 -1.63
CA ALA A 52 7.37 0.51 -2.34
C ALA A 52 8.89 0.55 -2.15
N ASN A 53 9.63 0.88 -3.21
CA ASN A 53 11.08 0.97 -3.20
C ASN A 53 11.53 2.11 -4.13
N GLY A 54 12.67 2.75 -3.82
CA GLY A 54 13.29 3.76 -4.70
C GLY A 54 14.14 3.14 -5.81
N GLY A 55 14.29 1.81 -5.80
CA GLY A 55 15.10 1.05 -6.74
C GLY A 55 15.25 -0.40 -6.31
N LYS A 56 16.11 -1.13 -7.02
CA LYS A 56 16.36 -2.56 -6.76
C LYS A 56 16.89 -2.77 -5.33
N ASN A 57 16.28 -3.71 -4.61
CA ASN A 57 16.64 -4.09 -3.24
C ASN A 57 16.58 -2.95 -2.21
N ASP A 58 15.68 -1.99 -2.42
CA ASP A 58 15.51 -0.82 -1.55
C ASP A 58 14.21 -0.88 -0.73
N ASN A 59 13.83 -2.07 -0.27
CA ASN A 59 12.59 -2.24 0.48
C ASN A 59 12.79 -1.82 1.95
N THR A 60 11.92 -0.95 2.47
CA THR A 60 11.92 -0.50 3.87
C THR A 60 10.58 -0.81 4.54
N SER A 61 9.91 0.16 5.18
CA SER A 61 8.56 0.01 5.73
C SER A 61 7.45 0.46 4.77
N GLN A 62 7.80 1.13 3.67
CA GLN A 62 6.81 1.65 2.74
C GLN A 62 6.19 0.55 1.88
N PHE A 63 4.88 0.61 1.70
CA PHE A 63 4.11 -0.35 0.90
C PHE A 63 3.01 0.37 0.12
N PHE A 64 2.43 -0.31 -0.86
CA PHE A 64 1.28 0.17 -1.59
C PHE A 64 0.20 -0.90 -1.72
N ILE A 65 -1.03 -0.46 -1.96
CA ILE A 65 -2.17 -1.30 -2.33
C ILE A 65 -2.62 -0.93 -3.73
N THR A 66 -2.75 -1.90 -4.62
CA THR A 66 -3.26 -1.65 -5.97
C THR A 66 -4.75 -1.28 -5.94
N LEU A 67 -5.11 -0.20 -6.62
CA LEU A 67 -6.50 0.21 -6.88
C LEU A 67 -6.98 -0.27 -8.27
N GLY A 68 -6.06 -0.72 -9.12
CA GLY A 68 -6.31 -1.28 -10.44
C GLY A 68 -5.33 -2.39 -10.83
N ARG A 69 -5.31 -2.75 -12.12
CA ARG A 69 -4.24 -3.58 -12.71
C ARG A 69 -3.04 -2.68 -12.99
N THR A 70 -1.84 -3.15 -12.66
CA THR A 70 -0.62 -2.34 -12.59
C THR A 70 0.57 -3.20 -13.04
N ASP A 71 0.57 -3.62 -14.30
CA ASP A 71 1.52 -4.61 -14.83
C ASP A 71 2.97 -4.12 -14.82
N GLU A 72 3.16 -2.80 -14.85
CA GLU A 72 4.44 -2.09 -14.82
C GLU A 72 5.24 -2.29 -13.54
N LEU A 73 4.60 -2.72 -12.44
CA LEU A 73 5.23 -3.05 -11.16
C LEU A 73 5.70 -4.51 -11.09
N ASN A 74 5.31 -5.35 -12.06
CA ASN A 74 5.73 -6.75 -12.09
C ASN A 74 7.24 -6.87 -12.24
N ASN A 75 7.86 -7.71 -11.40
CA ASN A 75 9.31 -7.91 -11.33
C ASN A 75 10.11 -6.62 -10.98
N LYS A 76 9.44 -5.58 -10.48
CA LYS A 76 10.08 -4.38 -9.90
C LYS A 76 9.80 -4.26 -8.41
N ASN A 77 8.59 -4.63 -7.99
CA ASN A 77 8.15 -4.55 -6.60
C ASN A 77 7.78 -5.93 -6.06
N THR A 78 8.15 -6.19 -4.81
CA THR A 78 7.81 -7.43 -4.10
C THR A 78 6.32 -7.46 -3.80
N LEU A 79 5.58 -8.44 -4.35
CA LEU A 79 4.18 -8.68 -4.01
C LEU A 79 4.11 -9.65 -2.83
N PHE A 80 3.71 -9.17 -1.66
CA PHE A 80 3.73 -9.96 -0.42
C PHE A 80 2.34 -10.23 0.17
N GLY A 81 1.29 -9.57 -0.32
CA GLY A 81 -0.03 -9.69 0.27
C GLY A 81 -1.19 -9.38 -0.65
N LYS A 82 -2.40 -9.57 -0.11
CA LYS A 82 -3.64 -9.11 -0.72
C LYS A 82 -4.64 -8.69 0.37
N VAL A 83 -5.46 -7.70 0.06
CA VAL A 83 -6.64 -7.34 0.83
C VAL A 83 -7.70 -8.43 0.65
N THR A 84 -8.40 -8.81 1.71
CA THR A 84 -9.40 -9.89 1.68
C THR A 84 -10.71 -9.49 2.34
N GLY A 85 -11.79 -10.16 1.95
CA GLY A 85 -13.12 -9.96 2.52
C GLY A 85 -13.75 -8.62 2.16
N ASN A 86 -14.65 -8.16 3.03
CA ASN A 86 -15.46 -6.96 2.81
C ASN A 86 -14.65 -5.65 2.88
N THR A 87 -13.38 -5.70 3.28
CA THR A 87 -12.51 -4.51 3.34
C THR A 87 -12.04 -4.07 1.95
N LEU A 88 -12.19 -4.90 0.91
CA LEU A 88 -11.86 -4.50 -0.45
C LEU A 88 -12.71 -3.31 -0.94
N TYR A 89 -13.95 -3.18 -0.47
CA TYR A 89 -14.82 -2.04 -0.78
C TYR A 89 -14.28 -0.72 -0.24
N ASN A 90 -13.48 -0.75 0.84
CA ASN A 90 -12.83 0.46 1.36
C ASN A 90 -11.79 1.01 0.38
N LEU A 91 -11.21 0.18 -0.50
CA LEU A 91 -10.29 0.65 -1.53
C LEU A 91 -11.00 1.49 -2.61
N VAL A 92 -12.29 1.24 -2.87
CA VAL A 92 -13.04 2.04 -3.84
C VAL A 92 -13.14 3.49 -3.40
N LYS A 93 -13.26 3.73 -2.09
CA LYS A 93 -13.32 5.07 -1.51
C LYS A 93 -12.03 5.88 -1.72
N PHE A 94 -10.89 5.24 -1.99
CA PHE A 94 -9.64 5.95 -2.29
C PHE A 94 -9.72 6.71 -3.62
N ASN A 95 -10.55 6.27 -4.56
CA ASN A 95 -10.75 6.96 -5.84
C ASN A 95 -11.55 8.27 -5.69
N GLU A 96 -12.21 8.48 -4.56
CA GLU A 96 -13.05 9.65 -4.28
C GLU A 96 -12.31 10.71 -3.44
N ILE A 97 -11.05 10.44 -3.06
CA ILE A 97 -10.27 11.35 -2.23
C ILE A 97 -9.74 12.51 -3.08
N SER A 98 -10.06 13.74 -2.68
CA SER A 98 -9.48 14.93 -3.29
C SER A 98 -7.99 15.05 -2.97
N THR A 99 -7.20 15.32 -4.00
CA THR A 99 -5.75 15.50 -3.93
C THR A 99 -5.34 16.93 -4.26
N ASP A 100 -4.13 17.30 -3.85
CA ASP A 100 -3.45 18.50 -4.34
C ASP A 100 -2.78 18.25 -5.70
N ASN A 101 -2.04 19.23 -6.19
CA ASN A 101 -1.31 19.18 -7.46
C ASN A 101 -0.10 18.22 -7.46
N THR A 102 0.19 17.56 -6.35
CA THR A 102 1.22 16.52 -6.20
C THR A 102 0.61 15.14 -5.97
N ASP A 103 -0.69 15.00 -6.18
CA ASP A 103 -1.49 13.80 -5.93
C ASP A 103 -1.53 13.35 -4.47
N ARG A 104 -1.07 14.20 -3.55
CA ARG A 104 -1.18 13.99 -2.12
C ARG A 104 -2.61 14.33 -1.68
N PRO A 105 -3.27 13.53 -0.83
CA PRO A 105 -4.61 13.85 -0.35
C PRO A 105 -4.60 15.14 0.44
N LEU A 106 -5.64 15.95 0.24
CA LEU A 106 -5.90 17.09 1.12
C LEU A 106 -6.19 16.63 2.55
N ASN A 107 -6.87 15.49 2.70
CA ASN A 107 -7.16 14.84 3.97
C ASN A 107 -6.69 13.38 3.92
N PRO A 108 -5.42 13.08 4.27
CA PRO A 108 -4.84 11.77 4.06
C PRO A 108 -5.43 10.71 5.01
N PRO A 109 -5.82 9.53 4.50
CA PRO A 109 -6.21 8.40 5.32
C PRO A 109 -5.11 7.97 6.28
N MET A 110 -5.47 7.76 7.55
CA MET A 110 -4.57 7.28 8.58
C MET A 110 -4.91 5.85 9.01
N ILE A 111 -3.87 5.08 9.34
CA ILE A 111 -4.02 3.77 9.96
C ILE A 111 -4.04 3.99 11.46
N PHE A 112 -5.22 3.89 12.08
CA PHE A 112 -5.38 4.09 13.52
C PHE A 112 -5.00 2.86 14.34
N LYS A 113 -5.22 1.67 13.79
CA LYS A 113 -4.98 0.40 14.47
C LYS A 113 -4.60 -0.67 13.47
N THR A 114 -3.66 -1.52 13.87
CA THR A 114 -3.28 -2.73 13.15
C THR A 114 -3.45 -3.92 14.08
N GLU A 115 -4.07 -4.98 13.57
CA GLU A 115 -4.22 -6.24 14.29
C GLU A 115 -3.60 -7.37 13.46
N VAL A 116 -2.83 -8.23 14.12
CA VAL A 116 -2.28 -9.44 13.49
C VAL A 116 -3.24 -10.58 13.80
N CYS A 117 -4.01 -10.98 12.80
CA CYS A 117 -4.92 -12.11 12.93
C CYS A 117 -4.18 -13.42 12.63
N ASP A 118 -4.19 -14.34 13.58
CA ASP A 118 -3.69 -15.69 13.36
C ASP A 118 -4.66 -16.44 12.45
N LEU A 119 -4.31 -16.55 11.17
CA LEU A 119 -5.03 -17.40 10.25
C LEU A 119 -4.56 -18.84 10.45
N LYS A 120 -5.39 -19.63 11.15
CA LYS A 120 -5.22 -21.08 11.24
C LYS A 120 -4.93 -21.64 9.84
N ASN A 121 -3.72 -22.17 9.65
CA ASN A 121 -3.23 -22.90 8.48
C ASN A 121 -2.75 -22.09 7.26
N ASN A 122 -1.78 -21.19 7.42
CA ASN A 122 -0.57 -21.07 6.57
C ASN A 122 0.09 -19.71 6.83
N ILE A 123 1.42 -19.65 6.69
CA ILE A 123 2.27 -18.45 6.78
C ILE A 123 1.86 -17.45 5.69
N ARG A 124 0.75 -16.76 5.90
CA ARG A 124 0.22 -15.68 5.07
C ARG A 124 -0.18 -14.62 6.05
N ILE A 125 0.72 -13.67 6.26
CA ILE A 125 0.43 -12.47 7.04
C ILE A 125 -0.70 -11.74 6.30
N LEU A 126 -1.92 -11.94 6.78
CA LEU A 126 -3.04 -11.12 6.39
C LEU A 126 -2.97 -9.87 7.24
N ILE A 127 -2.38 -8.80 6.71
CA ILE A 127 -2.54 -7.49 7.31
C ILE A 127 -3.99 -7.08 7.04
N ILE A 128 -4.86 -7.30 8.01
CA ILE A 128 -6.17 -6.65 8.02
C ILE A 128 -5.89 -5.20 8.40
N LEU A 129 -5.59 -4.39 7.39
CA LEU A 129 -5.64 -2.94 7.54
C LEU A 129 -7.12 -2.57 7.68
N ASN A 130 -7.58 -2.48 8.94
CA ASN A 130 -8.78 -1.72 9.25
C ASN A 130 -8.44 -0.23 9.03
N ILE A 131 -8.44 0.19 7.77
CA ILE A 131 -8.37 1.60 7.40
C ILE A 131 -9.72 2.20 7.80
N ILE A 132 -9.80 2.67 9.04
CA ILE A 132 -10.93 3.46 9.49
C ILE A 132 -10.75 4.84 8.83
N MET A 133 -11.40 5.00 7.68
CA MET A 133 -11.58 6.29 7.04
C MET A 133 -12.53 7.13 7.90
N ILE A 134 -12.01 7.88 8.88
CA ILE A 134 -12.78 8.94 9.51
C ILE A 134 -12.69 10.14 8.57
N GLN A 135 -13.71 10.34 7.74
CA GLN A 135 -14.00 11.69 7.28
C GLN A 135 -14.44 12.48 8.52
N TYR A 136 -13.68 13.51 8.89
CA TYR A 136 -14.24 14.56 9.73
C TYR A 136 -15.36 15.21 8.93
N SER A 137 -16.61 14.85 9.25
CA SER A 137 -17.74 15.72 8.95
C SER A 137 -17.50 16.99 9.74
N LEU A 138 -17.19 18.08 9.06
CA LEU A 138 -17.20 19.42 9.66
C LEU A 138 -18.59 19.63 10.28
N SER A 139 -18.61 19.93 11.58
CA SER A 139 -19.70 20.64 12.24
C SER A 139 -19.69 22.10 11.85
#